data_AF-A0A933FCN7-F1
#
_entry.id   AF-A0A933FCN7-F1
#
_cell.length_a   1.000
_cell.length_b   1.000
_cell.length_c   1.000
_cell.angle_alpha   90.00
_cell.angle_beta   90.00
_cell.angle_gamma   90.00
#
_symmetry.space_group_name_H-M   'P 1'
#
loop_
_entity.id
_entity.type
_entity.pdbx_description
1 polymer ?
#
loop_
_entity_poly.entity_id
_entity_poly.type
_entity_poly.pdbx_seq_one_letter_code
_entity_poly.pdbx_strand_id
1 'polypeptide(L)' 'MPLDFKRATDLFMGTDKELALALGMEPGELIMYRKAPGRVSSELLGKLGKVLVERGKGMMRVGEMLQEIARE' A
#
# COMPACT_ATOMS: atom_id res chain seq x y z
N MET A 1 -18.27 6.64 3.24
CA MET A 1 -17.77 6.49 1.85
C MET A 1 -17.06 5.16 1.72
N PRO A 2 -17.36 4.36 0.68
CA PRO A 2 -16.65 3.11 0.41
C PRO A 2 -15.14 3.35 0.19
N LEU A 3 -14.35 2.31 0.41
CA LEU A 3 -12.90 2.32 0.15
C LEU A 3 -12.70 2.30 -1.38
N ASP A 4 -11.89 3.23 -1.90
CA ASP A 4 -11.50 3.28 -3.31
C ASP A 4 -9.97 3.17 -3.44
N PHE A 5 -9.49 3.03 -4.68
CA PHE A 5 -8.05 2.88 -4.94
C PHE A 5 -7.23 4.05 -4.39
N LYS A 6 -7.68 5.29 -4.55
CA LYS A 6 -6.96 6.46 -4.04
C LYS A 6 -6.78 6.35 -2.53
N ARG A 7 -7.88 6.18 -1.79
CA ARG A 7 -7.85 6.07 -0.32
C ARG A 7 -7.00 4.89 0.15
N ALA A 8 -7.04 3.76 -0.54
CA ALA A 8 -6.19 2.61 -0.22
C ALA A 8 -4.70 2.91 -0.45
N THR A 9 -4.36 3.58 -1.55
CA THR A 9 -2.96 3.97 -1.82
C THR A 9 -2.44 5.09 -0.92
N ASP A 10 -3.32 5.95 -0.38
CA ASP A 10 -2.95 7.00 0.57
C ASP A 10 -2.57 6.42 1.95
N LEU A 11 -2.98 5.18 2.26
CA LEU A 11 -2.62 4.47 3.48
C LEU A 11 -1.27 3.74 3.38
N PHE A 12 -0.67 3.69 2.19
CA PHE A 12 0.65 3.09 2.02
C PHE A 12 1.72 4.04 2.59
N MET A 13 2.32 3.64 3.70
CA MET A 13 3.39 4.40 4.37
C MET A 13 4.72 4.23 3.62
N GLY A 14 4.85 4.96 2.51
CA GLY A 14 6.02 5.01 1.64
C GLY A 14 5.84 6.03 0.51
N THR A 15 6.79 6.07 -0.41
CA THR A 15 6.75 6.96 -1.58
C THR A 15 5.91 6.37 -2.71
N ASP A 16 5.42 7.24 -3.60
CA ASP A 16 4.71 6.81 -4.80
C ASP A 16 5.55 5.90 -5.71
N LYS A 17 6.86 6.12 -5.74
CA LYS A 17 7.80 5.26 -6.50
C LYS A 17 7.85 3.85 -5.93
N GLU A 18 7.93 3.72 -4.61
CA GLU A 18 7.94 2.41 -3.94
C GLU A 18 6.61 1.68 -4.11
N LEU A 19 5.49 2.39 -4.01
CA LEU A 19 4.18 1.80 -4.22
C LEU A 19 4.00 1.34 -5.67
N ALA A 20 4.36 2.18 -6.65
CA ALA A 20 4.29 1.82 -8.06
C ALA A 20 5.14 0.58 -8.37
N LEU A 21 6.37 0.55 -7.85
CA LEU A 21 7.25 -0.62 -7.95
C LEU A 21 6.61 -1.88 -7.34
N ALA A 22 6.03 -1.76 -6.14
CA ALA A 22 5.36 -2.89 -5.46
C ALA A 22 4.12 -3.40 -6.22
N LEU A 23 3.47 -2.53 -7.00
CA LEU A 23 2.33 -2.87 -7.85
C LEU A 23 2.76 -3.33 -9.26
N GLY A 24 4.05 -3.26 -9.58
CA GLY A 24 4.59 -3.61 -10.89
C GLY A 24 4.14 -2.66 -12.00
N MET A 25 4.11 -1.36 -11.72
CA MET A 25 3.69 -0.31 -12.65
C MET A 25 4.60 0.92 -12.58
N GLU A 26 4.44 1.84 -13.53
CA GLU A 26 5.13 3.12 -13.51
C GLU A 26 4.46 4.12 -12.55
N PRO A 27 5.22 5.02 -11.89
CA PRO A 27 4.64 6.04 -11.00
C PRO A 27 3.60 6.94 -11.68
N GLY A 28 3.74 7.17 -12.99
CA GLY A 28 2.75 7.93 -13.76
C GLY A 28 1.39 7.24 -13.84
N GLU A 29 1.37 5.90 -13.94
CA GLU A 29 0.13 5.11 -13.96
C GLU A 29 -0.59 5.16 -12.61
N LEU A 30 0.17 5.08 -11.52
CA LEU A 30 -0.37 5.24 -10.16
C LEU A 30 -1.12 6.58 -10.00
N ILE A 31 -0.53 7.68 -10.48
CA ILE A 31 -1.17 9.01 -10.44
C ILE A 31 -2.46 9.03 -11.28
N MET A 32 -2.45 8.41 -12.46
CA MET A 32 -3.64 8.32 -13.32
C MET A 32 -4.78 7.56 -12.63
N TYR A 33 -4.48 6.42 -12.00
CA TYR A 33 -5.48 5.64 -11.27
C TYR A 33 -5.99 6.35 -10.02
N ARG A 34 -5.15 7.10 -9.29
CA ARG A 34 -5.61 7.92 -8.15
C ARG A 34 -6.57 9.03 -8.58
N LYS A 35 -6.41 9.60 -9.78
CA LYS A 35 -7.32 10.61 -10.34
C LYS A 35 -8.63 10.01 -10.85
N ALA A 36 -8.64 8.73 -11.22
CA ALA A 36 -9.82 8.02 -11.69
C ALA A 36 -9.95 6.62 -11.04
N PRO A 37 -10.25 6.53 -9.72
CA PRO A 37 -10.24 5.26 -9.00
C PRO A 37 -11.21 4.20 -9.57
N GLY A 38 -12.31 4.64 -10.20
CA GLY A 38 -13.29 3.75 -10.84
C GLY A 38 -12.79 3.06 -12.13
N ARG A 39 -11.61 3.43 -12.65
CA ARG A 39 -10.98 2.79 -13.82
C ARG A 39 -10.00 1.68 -13.47
N VAL A 40 -9.75 1.47 -12.18
CA VAL A 40 -8.79 0.47 -11.69
C VAL A 40 -9.38 -0.93 -11.88
N SER A 41 -8.60 -1.83 -12.47
CA SER A 41 -9.02 -3.23 -12.65
C SER A 41 -9.11 -3.96 -11.31
N SER A 42 -9.97 -4.98 -11.25
CA SER A 42 -10.07 -5.87 -10.08
C SER A 42 -8.75 -6.57 -9.75
N GLU A 43 -7.97 -6.92 -10.78
CA GLU A 43 -6.63 -7.50 -10.61
C GLU A 43 -5.70 -6.55 -9.86
N LEU A 44 -5.68 -5.27 -10.24
CA LEU A 44 -4.82 -4.27 -9.60
C LEU A 44 -5.27 -3.97 -8.16
N LEU A 45 -6.58 -3.97 -7.89
CA LEU A 45 -7.11 -3.89 -6.53
C LEU A 45 -6.64 -5.08 -5.68
N GLY A 46 -6.64 -6.29 -6.24
CA GLY A 46 -6.11 -7.49 -5.58
C GLY A 46 -4.62 -7.37 -5.25
N LYS A 47 -3.82 -6.87 -6.19
CA LYS A 47 -2.37 -6.61 -5.96
C LYS A 47 -2.17 -5.59 -4.85
N LEU A 48 -2.91 -4.48 -4.87
CA LEU A 48 -2.83 -3.44 -3.83
C LEU A 48 -3.20 -4.00 -2.46
N GLY A 49 -4.28 -4.78 -2.36
CA GLY A 49 -4.67 -5.45 -1.12
C GLY A 49 -3.55 -6.32 -0.56
N LYS A 50 -2.90 -7.13 -1.42
CA LYS A 50 -1.76 -7.98 -1.02
C LYS A 50 -0.57 -7.14 -0.53
N VAL A 51 -0.20 -6.08 -1.25
CA VAL A 51 0.90 -5.18 -0.87
C VAL A 51 0.65 -4.56 0.50
N LEU A 52 -0.56 -4.06 0.75
CA LEU A 52 -0.92 -3.43 2.03
C LEU A 52 -0.88 -4.43 3.20
N VAL A 53 -1.38 -5.65 3.00
CA VAL A 53 -1.35 -6.71 4.03
C VAL A 53 0.07 -7.09 4.39
N GLU A 54 0.93 -7.36 3.38
CA GLU A 54 2.31 -7.76 3.64
C GLU A 54 3.11 -6.64 4.31
N ARG A 55 2.88 -5.37 3.91
CA ARG A 55 3.50 -4.21 4.58
C ARG A 55 3.06 -4.11 6.05
N GLY A 56 1.76 -4.27 6.32
CA GLY A 56 1.21 -4.26 7.67
C GLY A 56 1.81 -5.34 8.58
N LYS A 57 1.98 -6.57 8.07
CA LYS A 57 2.66 -7.65 8.79
C LYS A 57 4.11 -7.30 9.13
N GLY A 58 4.84 -6.70 8.19
CA GLY A 58 6.21 -6.24 8.43
C GLY A 58 6.29 -5.18 9.53
N MET A 59 5.39 -4.19 9.50
CA MET A 59 5.31 -3.15 10.53
C MET A 59 4.96 -3.72 11.91
N MET A 60 4.01 -4.66 11.96
CA MET A 60 3.62 -5.33 13.20
C MET A 60 4.83 -6.02 13.84
N ARG A 61 5.58 -6.81 13.06
CA ARG A 61 6.79 -7.50 13.53
C ARG A 61 7.86 -6.53 14.06
N VAL A 62 8.11 -5.43 13.35
CA VAL A 62 9.07 -4.41 13.82
C VAL A 62 8.58 -3.77 15.13
N GLY A 63 7.28 -3.50 15.25
CA GLY A 63 6.69 -2.99 16.48
C GLY A 63 6.85 -3.94 17.66
N GLU A 64 6.64 -5.25 17.45
CA GLU A 64 6.88 -6.29 18.45
C GLU A 64 8.34 -6.30 18.92
N MET A 65 9.31 -6.28 17.98
CA MET A 65 10.74 -6.24 18.30
C MET A 65 11.13 -5.01 19.12
N LEU A 66 10.57 -3.83 18.80
CA LEU A 66 10.83 -2.61 19.57
C LEU A 66 10.26 -2.69 20.99
N GLN A 67 9.12 -3.34 21.19
CA GLN A 67 8.54 -3.56 22.52
C GLN A 67 9.36 -4.55 23.35
N GLU A 68 9.96 -5.56 22.72
CA GLU A 68 10.87 -6.49 23.38
C GLU A 68 12.12 -5.77 23.89
N ILE A 69 12.78 -4.98 23.03
CA ILE A 69 13.97 -4.19 23.38
C ILE A 69 13.66 -3.22 24.54
N ALA A 70 12.47 -2.60 24.56
CA ALA A 70 12.11 -1.65 25.61
C ALA A 70 11.86 -2.28 26.99
N ARG A 71 11.79 -3.62 27.09
CA ARG A 71 11.60 -4.36 28.35
C ARG A 71 12.92 -4.87 28.95
N GLU A 72 14.00 -4.82 28.18
CA GLU A 72 15.37 -5.18 28.59
C GLU A 72 16.09 -3.98 29.21
#